data_AF-A0A420TU65-F1
#
_entry.id   AF-A0A420TU65-F1
#
_cell.length_a   1.000
_cell.length_b   1.000
_cell.length_c   1.000
_cell.angle_alpha   90.00
_cell.angle_beta   90.00
_cell.angle_gamma   90.00
#
_symmetry.space_group_name_H-M   'P 1'
#
loop_
_entity.id
_entity.type
_entity.pdbx_description
1 polymer ?
#
loop_
_entity_poly.entity_id
_entity_poly.type
_entity_poly.pdbx_seq_one_letter_code
_entity_poly.pdbx_strand_id
1 'polypeptide(L)'
;MRFPTIVSLACLATAVAACGLSIPSSIHLMARATAVSPQHPVAQNSEDHWTVAENERQMQVSDDAFIAKDFAHFNHHPNSTMYYPGGVVMNLTEHIEDLRLYFSSYPDAAPHNHNYRVMFGEGDWTVAISVSSAINGGAVSDLSGNWLPPTMRPVKFDLMTIARWDGGWMMEEYLWVDSPIMFRQMGILPVPPADNLPDIELNPYTAPLSTKPGVDNVKTNKATMTKADDAFNAGTFTAEALHLSEDVKVYGLTDQPLDLKGFLATLKSLRKSFPDLHLENKPYRQIIAQGDWTATVAMLSGTFKGPLELPPYLGSSPAQPTGRKFDLLHYTICRWQNGKILEMRINADIFSIVGSLGIQLE
;
A
#
# COMPACT_ATOMS: atom_id res chain seq x y z
N MET A 1 52.89 33.26 -21.64
CA MET A 1 51.50 33.17 -22.14
C MET A 1 51.24 31.77 -22.66
N ARG A 2 50.45 30.97 -21.95
CA ARG A 2 49.47 29.99 -22.44
C ARG A 2 48.87 29.27 -21.22
N PHE A 3 47.55 29.39 -21.11
CA PHE A 3 46.72 28.98 -19.98
C PHE A 3 46.62 27.45 -19.84
N PRO A 4 46.42 26.91 -18.62
CA PRO A 4 45.94 25.54 -18.43
C PRO A 4 44.42 25.49 -18.61
N THR A 5 43.96 24.55 -19.43
CA THR A 5 42.54 24.30 -19.66
C THR A 5 41.94 23.62 -18.43
N ILE A 6 41.15 24.37 -17.68
CA ILE A 6 40.20 23.87 -16.69
C ILE A 6 39.12 23.08 -17.45
N VAL A 7 39.10 21.76 -17.32
CA VAL A 7 37.93 20.97 -17.74
C VAL A 7 36.90 21.12 -16.63
N SER A 8 35.88 21.93 -16.91
CA SER A 8 34.74 22.16 -16.04
C SER A 8 34.02 20.85 -15.72
N LEU A 9 33.97 20.59 -14.42
CA LEU A 9 33.02 19.71 -13.74
C LEU A 9 31.61 20.33 -13.87
N ALA A 10 30.86 20.02 -14.92
CA ALA A 10 29.46 20.42 -15.04
C ALA A 10 28.75 19.58 -16.11
N CYS A 11 28.15 18.47 -15.68
CA CYS A 11 26.90 17.91 -16.22
C CYS A 11 26.40 16.85 -15.21
N LEU A 12 26.10 17.29 -13.99
CA LEU A 12 25.06 16.64 -13.17
C LEU A 12 23.73 17.19 -13.70
N ALA A 13 23.00 16.37 -14.46
CA ALA A 13 21.63 16.63 -14.84
C ALA A 13 20.82 15.36 -14.64
N THR A 14 20.24 15.25 -13.44
CA THR A 14 18.90 14.70 -13.17
C THR A 14 18.48 13.47 -13.98
N ALA A 15 18.92 12.29 -13.55
CA ALA A 15 18.18 11.06 -13.78
C ALA A 15 17.26 10.84 -12.55
N VAL A 16 16.01 11.25 -12.68
CA VAL A 16 14.93 10.87 -11.76
C VAL A 16 14.57 9.44 -12.08
N ALA A 17 15.21 8.49 -11.41
CA ALA A 17 14.84 7.07 -11.44
C ALA A 17 13.95 6.80 -10.22
N ALA A 18 12.67 7.16 -10.34
CA ALA A 18 11.66 6.79 -9.36
C ALA A 18 11.38 5.30 -9.53
N CYS A 19 12.10 4.43 -8.81
CA CYS A 19 11.62 3.07 -8.69
C CYS A 19 10.58 3.01 -7.58
N GLY A 20 9.29 2.98 -7.91
CA GLY A 20 8.23 2.81 -6.92
C GLY A 20 8.22 1.41 -6.28
N LEU A 21 8.86 0.42 -6.92
CA LEU A 21 8.88 -0.99 -6.47
C LEU A 21 10.27 -1.52 -6.07
N SER A 22 11.36 -0.92 -6.56
CA SER A 22 12.75 -1.42 -6.36
C SER A 22 13.71 -0.43 -5.70
N ILE A 23 13.26 0.80 -5.41
CA ILE A 23 14.02 1.78 -4.62
C ILE A 23 13.14 2.16 -3.42
N PRO A 24 13.67 2.13 -2.19
CA PRO A 24 12.99 2.73 -1.06
C PRO A 24 12.66 4.18 -1.38
N SER A 25 11.39 4.56 -1.29
CA SER A 25 10.92 5.90 -1.61
C SER A 25 11.58 7.02 -0.79
N SER A 26 12.41 6.68 0.21
CA SER A 26 13.33 7.59 0.90
C SER A 26 14.29 8.34 -0.04
N ILE A 27 14.51 7.87 -1.28
CA ILE A 27 15.31 8.58 -2.30
C ILE A 27 14.45 9.54 -3.15
N HIS A 28 13.13 9.37 -3.16
CA HIS A 28 12.20 10.21 -3.90
C HIS A 28 11.53 11.21 -2.99
N LEU A 29 12.29 12.19 -2.49
CA LEU A 29 11.69 13.48 -2.14
C LEU A 29 11.39 14.26 -3.43
N MET A 30 10.53 13.71 -4.29
CA MET A 30 9.90 14.49 -5.34
C MET A 30 8.96 15.47 -4.65
N ALA A 31 9.18 16.75 -4.87
CA ALA A 31 8.19 17.75 -4.52
C ALA A 31 6.87 17.36 -5.19
N ARG A 32 5.86 17.11 -4.34
CA ARG A 32 4.43 17.05 -4.64
C ARG A 32 4.10 17.42 -6.09
N ALA A 33 3.66 16.45 -6.90
CA ALA A 33 2.65 16.80 -7.87
C ALA A 33 1.44 17.27 -7.04
N THR A 34 1.07 18.54 -7.16
CA THR A 34 -0.08 19.14 -6.48
C THR A 34 -1.42 18.59 -6.98
N ALA A 35 -1.39 17.47 -7.70
CA ALA A 35 -2.54 16.76 -8.20
C ALA A 35 -3.36 16.27 -7.01
N VAL A 36 -4.38 17.06 -6.67
CA VAL A 36 -5.60 16.54 -6.08
C VAL A 36 -6.12 15.53 -7.09
N SER A 37 -5.83 14.25 -6.86
CA SER A 37 -6.48 13.16 -7.60
C SER A 37 -8.00 13.43 -7.61
N PRO A 38 -8.66 13.35 -8.76
CA PRO A 38 -10.07 13.67 -8.83
C PRO A 38 -10.85 12.68 -7.95
N GLN A 39 -11.92 13.14 -7.33
CA GLN A 39 -12.77 12.26 -6.55
C GLN A 39 -13.66 11.49 -7.53
N HIS A 40 -13.45 10.18 -7.66
CA HIS A 40 -14.24 9.31 -8.52
C HIS A 40 -15.18 8.45 -7.67
N PRO A 41 -16.41 8.93 -7.37
CA PRO A 41 -17.36 8.13 -6.61
C PRO A 41 -17.61 6.81 -7.32
N VAL A 42 -17.99 5.79 -6.57
CA VAL A 42 -18.39 4.50 -7.15
C VAL A 42 -19.56 4.72 -8.10
N ALA A 43 -19.35 4.58 -9.40
CA ALA A 43 -20.43 4.64 -10.37
C ALA A 43 -21.13 3.28 -10.37
N GLN A 44 -22.37 3.26 -9.88
CA GLN A 44 -23.21 2.05 -9.85
C GLN A 44 -24.33 2.08 -10.93
N ASN A 45 -24.44 3.17 -11.71
CA ASN A 45 -25.73 3.53 -12.35
C ASN A 45 -25.64 4.08 -13.80
N SER A 46 -24.56 3.89 -14.56
CA SER A 46 -24.61 4.12 -16.03
C SER A 46 -24.99 2.82 -16.75
N GLU A 47 -25.66 2.84 -17.89
CA GLU A 47 -25.93 1.60 -18.66
C GLU A 47 -24.65 1.02 -19.32
N ASP A 48 -23.51 1.71 -19.19
CA ASP A 48 -22.27 1.45 -19.94
C ASP A 48 -21.10 0.91 -19.09
N HIS A 49 -21.29 0.63 -17.79
CA HIS A 49 -20.22 0.11 -16.93
C HIS A 49 -20.16 -1.42 -16.90
N TRP A 50 -18.95 -1.95 -16.69
CA TRP A 50 -18.72 -3.38 -16.50
C TRP A 50 -19.13 -3.80 -15.08
N THR A 51 -19.59 -5.05 -14.94
CA THR A 51 -19.83 -5.63 -13.63
C THR A 51 -18.52 -5.78 -12.84
N VAL A 52 -18.63 -5.86 -11.50
CA VAL A 52 -17.47 -6.12 -10.64
C VAL A 52 -16.72 -7.38 -11.08
N ALA A 53 -17.42 -8.46 -11.41
CA ALA A 53 -16.79 -9.71 -11.85
C ALA A 53 -16.04 -9.56 -13.19
N GLU A 54 -16.54 -8.73 -14.11
CA GLU A 54 -15.83 -8.42 -15.36
C GLU A 54 -14.58 -7.59 -15.10
N ASN A 55 -14.65 -6.60 -14.21
CA ASN A 55 -13.48 -5.81 -13.78
C ASN A 55 -12.45 -6.67 -13.03
N GLU A 56 -12.89 -7.59 -12.19
CA GLU A 56 -12.00 -8.55 -11.50
C GLU A 56 -11.25 -9.44 -12.51
N ARG A 57 -11.94 -9.85 -13.58
CA ARG A 57 -11.29 -10.56 -14.69
C ARG A 57 -10.28 -9.68 -15.43
N GLN A 58 -10.53 -8.38 -15.58
CA GLN A 58 -9.54 -7.47 -16.18
C GLN A 58 -8.31 -7.25 -15.32
N MET A 59 -8.45 -7.26 -13.99
CA MET A 59 -7.30 -7.29 -13.09
C MET A 59 -6.41 -8.51 -13.39
N GLN A 60 -7.02 -9.71 -13.53
CA GLN A 60 -6.27 -10.92 -13.90
C GLN A 60 -5.55 -10.79 -15.24
N VAL A 61 -6.21 -10.24 -16.26
CA VAL A 61 -5.61 -10.02 -17.58
C VAL A 61 -4.44 -9.03 -17.50
N SER A 62 -4.57 -7.96 -16.72
CA SER A 62 -3.50 -6.99 -16.47
C SER A 62 -2.29 -7.68 -15.82
N ASP A 63 -2.52 -8.48 -14.76
CA ASP A 63 -1.45 -9.22 -14.09
C ASP A 63 -0.84 -10.32 -15.00
N ASP A 64 -1.62 -10.99 -15.83
CA ASP A 64 -1.12 -11.96 -16.82
C ASP A 64 -0.17 -11.27 -17.81
N ALA A 65 -0.52 -10.07 -18.28
CA ALA A 65 0.32 -9.26 -19.15
C ALA A 65 1.58 -8.76 -18.44
N PHE A 66 1.51 -8.38 -17.16
CA PHE A 66 2.68 -8.08 -16.32
C PHE A 66 3.65 -9.27 -16.27
N ILE A 67 3.14 -10.46 -15.93
CA ILE A 67 3.93 -11.70 -15.82
C ILE A 67 4.59 -12.03 -17.17
N ALA A 68 3.84 -11.85 -18.26
CA ALA A 68 4.33 -12.08 -19.62
C ALA A 68 5.27 -10.96 -20.13
N LYS A 69 5.39 -9.84 -19.40
CA LYS A 69 6.07 -8.59 -19.82
C LYS A 69 5.51 -8.04 -21.13
N ASP A 70 4.22 -8.26 -21.35
CA ASP A 70 3.49 -7.83 -22.54
C ASP A 70 2.78 -6.51 -22.27
N PHE A 71 3.58 -5.43 -22.18
CA PHE A 71 3.05 -4.10 -21.89
C PHE A 71 2.14 -3.53 -22.98
N ALA A 72 2.07 -4.17 -24.15
CA ALA A 72 1.11 -3.81 -25.19
C ALA A 72 -0.33 -4.25 -24.83
N HIS A 73 -0.47 -5.30 -24.00
CA HIS A 73 -1.74 -5.85 -23.55
C HIS A 73 -1.97 -5.69 -22.04
N PHE A 74 -1.23 -4.79 -21.40
CA PHE A 74 -1.25 -4.54 -19.96
C PHE A 74 -2.52 -3.82 -19.45
N ASN A 75 -3.52 -3.66 -20.31
CA ASN A 75 -4.88 -3.24 -19.98
C ASN A 75 -5.02 -1.92 -19.20
N HIS A 76 -3.99 -1.08 -19.23
CA HIS A 76 -4.01 0.28 -18.73
C HIS A 76 -4.40 1.24 -19.85
N HIS A 77 -5.34 2.14 -19.54
CA HIS A 77 -5.70 3.20 -20.47
C HIS A 77 -4.49 4.13 -20.70
N PRO A 78 -4.28 4.72 -21.90
CA PRO A 78 -3.16 5.65 -22.14
C PRO A 78 -3.09 6.86 -21.20
N ASN A 79 -4.23 7.25 -20.63
CA ASN A 79 -4.35 8.33 -19.65
C ASN A 79 -4.47 7.82 -18.20
N SER A 80 -4.11 6.56 -17.93
CA SER A 80 -4.18 6.01 -16.58
C SER A 80 -3.19 6.69 -15.63
N THR A 81 -3.53 6.70 -14.35
CA THR A 81 -2.69 7.26 -13.28
C THR A 81 -2.43 6.22 -12.20
N MET A 82 -1.16 6.01 -11.89
CA MET A 82 -0.71 5.02 -10.91
C MET A 82 -0.22 5.76 -9.67
N TYR A 83 -0.71 5.36 -8.50
CA TYR A 83 -0.39 5.93 -7.21
C TYR A 83 0.42 4.90 -6.42
N TYR A 84 1.68 5.23 -6.20
CA TYR A 84 2.64 4.36 -5.56
C TYR A 84 2.87 4.71 -4.09
N PRO A 85 3.45 3.77 -3.32
CA PRO A 85 4.11 4.08 -2.05
C PRO A 85 5.05 5.29 -2.19
N GLY A 86 5.16 6.11 -1.14
CA GLY A 86 5.96 7.33 -1.12
C GLY A 86 5.25 8.56 -1.68
N GLY A 87 3.98 8.44 -2.06
CA GLY A 87 3.22 9.53 -2.67
C GLY A 87 3.66 9.82 -4.11
N VAL A 88 4.34 8.87 -4.75
CA VAL A 88 4.75 8.95 -6.15
C VAL A 88 3.52 8.73 -7.02
N VAL A 89 3.33 9.60 -8.01
CA VAL A 89 2.24 9.51 -8.99
C VAL A 89 2.86 9.42 -10.37
N MET A 90 2.47 8.40 -11.13
CA MET A 90 3.00 8.12 -12.46
C MET A 90 1.87 8.09 -13.50
N ASN A 91 2.16 8.57 -14.70
CA ASN A 91 1.36 8.22 -15.88
C ASN A 91 1.80 6.84 -16.45
N LEU A 92 1.09 6.34 -17.47
CA LEU A 92 1.36 5.00 -18.02
C LEU A 92 2.79 4.84 -18.56
N THR A 93 3.35 5.88 -19.18
CA THR A 93 4.71 5.80 -19.72
C THR A 93 5.74 5.68 -18.60
N GLU A 94 5.62 6.52 -17.56
CA GLU A 94 6.49 6.47 -16.38
C GLU A 94 6.37 5.11 -15.66
N HIS A 95 5.14 4.61 -15.53
CA HIS A 95 4.85 3.32 -14.94
C HIS A 95 5.50 2.17 -15.71
N ILE A 96 5.39 2.12 -17.04
CA ILE A 96 6.04 1.07 -17.85
C ILE A 96 7.57 1.12 -17.73
N GLU A 97 8.17 2.31 -17.65
CA GLU A 97 9.62 2.42 -17.43
C GLU A 97 10.02 1.97 -16.02
N ASP A 98 9.23 2.29 -14.99
CA ASP A 98 9.39 1.75 -13.63
C ASP A 98 9.32 0.21 -13.63
N LEU A 99 8.33 -0.37 -14.31
CA LEU A 99 8.20 -1.83 -14.42
C LEU A 99 9.39 -2.48 -15.11
N ARG A 100 9.95 -1.87 -16.17
CA ARG A 100 11.17 -2.37 -16.81
C ARG A 100 12.36 -2.38 -15.85
N LEU A 101 12.48 -1.33 -15.03
CA LEU A 101 13.52 -1.24 -14.03
C LEU A 101 13.30 -2.24 -12.90
N TYR A 102 12.06 -2.43 -12.46
CA TYR A 102 11.67 -3.48 -11.54
C TYR A 102 12.06 -4.88 -12.05
N PHE A 103 11.76 -5.20 -13.32
CA PHE A 103 12.17 -6.48 -13.93
C PHE A 103 13.69 -6.62 -14.13
N SER A 104 14.45 -5.53 -14.10
CA SER A 104 15.92 -5.64 -14.09
C SER A 104 16.43 -6.16 -12.74
N SER A 105 15.76 -5.81 -11.63
CA SER A 105 16.07 -6.27 -10.27
C SER A 105 15.43 -7.62 -9.94
N TYR A 106 14.25 -7.88 -10.52
CA TYR A 106 13.41 -9.04 -10.27
C TYR A 106 12.91 -9.66 -11.59
N PRO A 107 13.79 -10.33 -12.36
CA PRO A 107 13.49 -10.75 -13.73
C PRO A 107 12.40 -11.82 -13.84
N ASP A 108 12.07 -12.50 -12.76
CA ASP A 108 11.05 -13.55 -12.65
C ASP A 108 9.89 -13.17 -11.72
N ALA A 109 9.76 -11.88 -11.38
CA ALA A 109 8.66 -11.42 -10.54
C ALA A 109 7.30 -11.78 -11.13
N ALA A 110 6.46 -12.39 -10.31
CA ALA A 110 5.12 -12.81 -10.70
C ALA A 110 4.14 -12.69 -9.51
N PRO A 111 3.08 -11.86 -9.61
CA PRO A 111 1.94 -11.96 -8.73
C PRO A 111 1.18 -13.28 -8.97
N HIS A 112 0.67 -13.88 -7.89
CA HIS A 112 -0.18 -15.06 -7.97
C HIS A 112 -1.64 -14.62 -8.18
N ASN A 113 -1.99 -14.35 -9.44
CA ASN A 113 -3.21 -13.64 -9.88
C ASN A 113 -4.43 -14.54 -10.17
N HIS A 114 -4.26 -15.87 -10.22
CA HIS A 114 -5.38 -16.82 -10.34
C HIS A 114 -5.86 -17.37 -8.99
N ASN A 115 -5.28 -16.86 -7.90
CA ASN A 115 -5.55 -17.23 -6.52
C ASN A 115 -5.26 -16.04 -5.58
N TYR A 116 -5.79 -14.87 -5.93
CA TYR A 116 -5.72 -13.69 -5.06
C TYR A 116 -6.12 -14.05 -3.63
N ARG A 117 -5.35 -13.57 -2.66
CA ARG A 117 -5.65 -13.71 -1.24
C ARG A 117 -6.90 -12.93 -0.87
N VAL A 118 -7.09 -11.76 -1.47
CA VAL A 118 -8.29 -10.93 -1.36
C VAL A 118 -8.67 -10.48 -2.76
N MET A 119 -9.93 -10.66 -3.14
CA MET A 119 -10.51 -10.06 -4.35
C MET A 119 -11.97 -9.71 -4.09
N PHE A 120 -12.33 -8.44 -4.29
CA PHE A 120 -13.70 -7.95 -4.27
C PHE A 120 -13.79 -6.58 -4.96
N GLY A 121 -15.00 -6.04 -5.14
CA GLY A 121 -15.18 -4.72 -5.76
C GLY A 121 -16.56 -4.10 -5.59
N GLU A 122 -16.69 -2.83 -5.98
CA GLU A 122 -17.94 -2.05 -5.95
C GLU A 122 -17.97 -1.14 -7.17
N GLY A 123 -19.00 -1.28 -8.03
CA GLY A 123 -19.09 -0.54 -9.29
C GLY A 123 -17.84 -0.74 -10.15
N ASP A 124 -17.25 0.38 -10.59
CA ASP A 124 -16.03 0.43 -11.40
C ASP A 124 -14.73 0.15 -10.64
N TRP A 125 -14.79 -0.26 -9.38
CA TRP A 125 -13.60 -0.44 -8.55
C TRP A 125 -13.39 -1.90 -8.17
N THR A 126 -12.12 -2.32 -8.16
CA THR A 126 -11.69 -3.61 -7.62
C THR A 126 -10.60 -3.42 -6.58
N VAL A 127 -10.50 -4.39 -5.67
CA VAL A 127 -9.52 -4.50 -4.60
C VAL A 127 -8.91 -5.89 -4.68
N ALA A 128 -7.61 -5.95 -4.90
CA ALA A 128 -6.85 -7.19 -4.96
C ALA A 128 -5.72 -7.17 -3.91
N ILE A 129 -5.51 -8.30 -3.23
CA ILE A 129 -4.21 -8.64 -2.65
C ILE A 129 -3.76 -9.94 -3.31
N SER A 130 -2.65 -9.88 -4.04
CA SER A 130 -1.94 -11.06 -4.53
C SER A 130 -0.72 -11.32 -3.66
N VAL A 131 -0.30 -12.58 -3.62
CA VAL A 131 1.03 -12.91 -3.13
C VAL A 131 1.95 -12.96 -4.33
N SER A 132 2.99 -12.13 -4.33
CA SER A 132 4.01 -12.08 -5.38
C SER A 132 5.24 -12.88 -4.97
N SER A 133 5.89 -13.51 -5.94
CA SER A 133 7.17 -14.20 -5.77
C SER A 133 8.18 -13.73 -6.80
N ALA A 134 9.44 -13.62 -6.40
CA ALA A 134 10.55 -13.27 -7.28
C ALA A 134 11.90 -13.78 -6.73
N ILE A 135 12.93 -13.80 -7.56
CA ILE A 135 14.33 -13.86 -7.16
C ILE A 135 14.94 -12.47 -7.36
N ASN A 136 15.66 -11.96 -6.36
CA ASN A 136 16.45 -10.74 -6.54
C ASN A 136 17.70 -11.03 -7.40
N GLY A 137 17.50 -11.00 -8.73
CA GLY A 137 18.49 -11.30 -9.76
C GLY A 137 19.27 -10.09 -10.28
N GLY A 138 18.86 -8.87 -9.95
CA GLY A 138 19.59 -7.64 -10.28
C GLY A 138 19.89 -6.77 -9.07
N ALA A 139 20.60 -5.66 -9.32
CA ALA A 139 20.95 -4.71 -8.29
C ALA A 139 19.70 -4.08 -7.65
N VAL A 140 19.78 -3.77 -6.36
CA VAL A 140 18.70 -3.13 -5.58
C VAL A 140 19.30 -2.05 -4.68
N SER A 141 18.51 -1.05 -4.33
CA SER A 141 18.95 -0.02 -3.38
C SER A 141 18.70 -0.46 -1.94
N ASP A 142 19.65 -0.18 -1.04
CA ASP A 142 19.38 -0.16 0.40
C ASP A 142 18.54 1.08 0.78
N LEU A 143 18.14 1.16 2.06
CA LEU A 143 17.33 2.27 2.60
C LEU A 143 18.08 3.62 2.65
N SER A 144 19.42 3.61 2.53
CA SER A 144 20.28 4.78 2.47
C SER A 144 20.57 5.28 1.05
N GLY A 145 20.15 4.51 0.04
CA GLY A 145 20.35 4.82 -1.36
C GLY A 145 21.60 4.23 -2.01
N ASN A 146 22.31 3.34 -1.32
CA ASN A 146 23.44 2.64 -1.93
C ASN A 146 22.94 1.46 -2.77
N TRP A 147 23.55 1.28 -3.94
CA TRP A 147 23.29 0.11 -4.76
C TRP A 147 24.01 -1.12 -4.20
N LEU A 148 23.23 -2.17 -3.97
CA LEU A 148 23.69 -3.49 -3.60
C LEU A 148 23.69 -4.41 -4.83
N PRO A 149 24.67 -5.33 -4.94
CA PRO A 149 24.62 -6.39 -5.94
C PRO A 149 23.40 -7.31 -5.71
N PRO A 150 22.99 -8.10 -6.71
CA PRO A 150 21.90 -9.05 -6.53
C PRO A 150 22.19 -10.02 -5.39
N THR A 151 21.22 -10.20 -4.51
CA THR A 151 21.31 -11.13 -3.37
C THR A 151 21.06 -12.58 -3.78
N MET A 152 20.45 -12.79 -4.96
CA MET A 152 20.03 -14.09 -5.48
C MET A 152 19.06 -14.85 -4.55
N ARG A 153 18.42 -14.15 -3.61
CA ARG A 153 17.47 -14.75 -2.67
C ARG A 153 16.06 -14.72 -3.25
N PRO A 154 15.28 -15.78 -3.04
CA PRO A 154 13.85 -15.74 -3.31
C PRO A 154 13.16 -14.84 -2.29
N VAL A 155 12.13 -14.13 -2.75
CA VAL A 155 11.25 -13.30 -1.93
C VAL A 155 9.79 -13.67 -2.20
N LYS A 156 8.97 -13.61 -1.15
CA LYS A 156 7.52 -13.71 -1.23
C LYS A 156 6.90 -12.56 -0.43
N PHE A 157 6.03 -11.78 -1.05
CA PHE A 157 5.48 -10.57 -0.45
C PHE A 157 4.08 -10.28 -0.96
N ASP A 158 3.30 -9.52 -0.21
CA ASP A 158 1.96 -9.12 -0.65
C ASP A 158 2.06 -7.90 -1.57
N LEU A 159 1.29 -7.94 -2.66
CA LEU A 159 1.03 -6.82 -3.56
C LEU A 159 -0.47 -6.52 -3.47
N MET A 160 -0.81 -5.30 -3.09
CA MET A 160 -2.18 -4.80 -3.11
C MET A 160 -2.37 -3.85 -4.28
N THR A 161 -3.45 -4.06 -5.03
CA THR A 161 -3.90 -3.19 -6.11
C THR A 161 -5.34 -2.80 -5.87
N ILE A 162 -5.63 -1.50 -5.78
CA ILE A 162 -7.00 -0.97 -5.83
C ILE A 162 -7.13 -0.21 -7.15
N ALA A 163 -7.99 -0.71 -8.04
CA ALA A 163 -8.07 -0.19 -9.41
C ALA A 163 -9.44 0.38 -9.72
N ARG A 164 -9.47 1.49 -10.48
CA ARG A 164 -10.68 2.00 -11.15
C ARG A 164 -10.66 1.61 -12.62
N TRP A 165 -11.80 1.18 -13.12
CA TRP A 165 -12.00 0.71 -14.48
C TRP A 165 -12.93 1.65 -15.26
N ASP A 166 -12.79 1.68 -16.58
CA ASP A 166 -13.73 2.31 -17.50
C ASP A 166 -13.72 1.53 -18.83
N GLY A 167 -14.86 0.94 -19.19
CA GLY A 167 -14.97 0.13 -20.40
C GLY A 167 -13.97 -1.02 -20.49
N GLY A 168 -13.55 -1.58 -19.34
CA GLY A 168 -12.55 -2.65 -19.24
C GLY A 168 -11.10 -2.18 -19.15
N TRP A 169 -10.83 -0.88 -19.31
CA TRP A 169 -9.49 -0.31 -19.16
C TRP A 169 -9.22 0.16 -17.73
N MET A 170 -8.03 -0.12 -17.20
CA MET A 170 -7.60 0.45 -15.93
C MET A 170 -7.30 1.93 -16.10
N MET A 171 -7.98 2.77 -15.33
CA MET A 171 -7.84 4.23 -15.34
C MET A 171 -7.02 4.74 -14.17
N GLU A 172 -7.15 4.09 -13.01
CA GLU A 172 -6.39 4.40 -11.82
C GLU A 172 -5.93 3.12 -11.16
N GLU A 173 -4.71 3.15 -10.65
CA GLU A 173 -4.14 2.05 -9.90
C GLU A 173 -3.53 2.58 -8.61
N TYR A 174 -3.99 2.10 -7.45
CA TYR A 174 -3.35 2.36 -6.18
C TYR A 174 -2.60 1.13 -5.73
N LEU A 175 -1.27 1.27 -5.64
CA LEU A 175 -0.36 0.19 -5.36
C LEU A 175 0.14 0.25 -3.91
N TRP A 176 0.30 -0.93 -3.32
CA TRP A 176 1.10 -1.12 -2.11
C TRP A 176 1.83 -2.45 -2.18
N VAL A 177 3.09 -2.45 -1.74
CA VAL A 177 3.93 -3.64 -1.66
C VAL A 177 4.44 -3.78 -0.24
N ASP A 178 4.50 -5.01 0.27
CA ASP A 178 5.14 -5.33 1.54
C ASP A 178 6.67 -5.26 1.40
N SER A 179 7.20 -4.05 1.24
CA SER A 179 8.65 -3.84 1.14
C SER A 179 9.43 -4.30 2.38
N PRO A 180 8.92 -4.16 3.63
CA PRO A 180 9.58 -4.71 4.82
C PRO A 180 9.82 -6.22 4.75
N ILE A 181 8.83 -7.04 4.39
CA ILE A 181 9.03 -8.49 4.29
C ILE A 181 9.99 -8.84 3.16
N MET A 182 9.92 -8.11 2.04
CA MET A 182 10.82 -8.30 0.90
C MET A 182 12.29 -8.01 1.29
N PHE A 183 12.54 -6.89 1.96
CA PHE A 183 13.88 -6.46 2.38
C PHE A 183 14.49 -7.39 3.44
N ARG A 184 13.68 -7.92 4.36
CA ARG A 184 14.14 -8.89 5.36
C ARG A 184 14.52 -10.24 4.72
N GLN A 185 13.75 -10.71 3.72
CA GLN A 185 14.08 -11.95 2.98
C GLN A 185 15.38 -11.80 2.17
N MET A 186 15.59 -10.64 1.53
CA MET A 186 16.83 -10.34 0.83
C MET A 186 18.04 -10.18 1.79
N GLY A 187 17.79 -10.01 3.09
CA GLY A 187 18.84 -9.75 4.09
C GLY A 187 19.40 -8.34 4.06
N ILE A 188 18.63 -7.39 3.50
CA ILE A 188 18.96 -5.95 3.52
C ILE A 188 18.62 -5.38 4.90
N LEU A 189 17.48 -5.80 5.45
CA LEU A 189 17.10 -5.48 6.83
C LEU A 189 17.58 -6.57 7.81
N PRO A 190 17.92 -6.20 9.06
CA PRO A 190 18.19 -7.18 10.09
C PRO A 190 16.92 -7.98 10.41
N VAL A 191 17.12 -9.21 10.90
CA VAL A 191 16.04 -10.14 11.31
C VAL A 191 15.21 -10.68 10.13
N PRO A 192 15.39 -11.95 9.72
CA PRO A 192 14.52 -12.56 8.70
C PRO A 192 13.05 -12.65 9.17
N PRO A 193 12.06 -12.70 8.27
CA PRO A 193 10.69 -13.01 8.65
C PRO A 193 10.54 -14.50 8.96
N ALA A 194 9.48 -14.86 9.69
CA ALA A 194 9.10 -16.25 9.83
C ALA A 194 8.50 -16.80 8.52
N ASP A 195 8.64 -18.11 8.28
CA ASP A 195 8.33 -18.75 6.99
C ASP A 195 6.83 -18.74 6.59
N ASN A 196 5.92 -18.37 7.51
CA ASN A 196 4.47 -18.28 7.26
C ASN A 196 3.82 -17.21 8.14
N LEU A 197 3.87 -15.96 7.71
CA LEU A 197 3.18 -14.89 8.44
C LEU A 197 1.66 -14.98 8.19
N PRO A 198 0.84 -14.91 9.26
CA PRO A 198 -0.61 -14.85 9.13
C PRO A 198 -1.05 -13.53 8.49
N ASP A 199 -2.11 -13.59 7.70
CA ASP A 199 -2.69 -12.41 7.06
C ASP A 199 -4.22 -12.56 6.90
N ILE A 200 -4.87 -11.48 6.48
CA ILE A 200 -6.28 -11.49 6.11
C ILE A 200 -6.46 -12.26 4.80
N GLU A 201 -7.46 -13.14 4.73
CA GLU A 201 -7.76 -13.88 3.51
C GLU A 201 -9.26 -13.85 3.22
N LEU A 202 -9.62 -13.72 1.95
CA LEU A 202 -10.97 -13.91 1.44
C LEU A 202 -10.98 -15.24 0.70
N ASN A 203 -11.62 -16.24 1.30
CA ASN A 203 -11.65 -17.60 0.80
C ASN A 203 -13.04 -18.19 1.06
N PRO A 204 -13.72 -18.77 0.06
CA PRO A 204 -15.09 -19.27 0.21
C PRO A 204 -15.26 -20.36 1.29
N TYR A 205 -14.18 -21.04 1.70
CA TYR A 205 -14.21 -22.08 2.73
C TYR A 205 -13.93 -21.57 4.15
N THR A 206 -13.21 -20.45 4.30
CA THR A 206 -12.77 -19.94 5.62
C THR A 206 -13.31 -18.55 5.93
N ALA A 207 -13.41 -17.67 4.92
CA ALA A 207 -13.86 -16.28 5.04
C ALA A 207 -14.52 -15.83 3.72
N PRO A 208 -15.84 -16.09 3.55
CA PRO A 208 -16.53 -15.74 2.32
C PRO A 208 -16.71 -14.22 2.17
N LEU A 209 -17.08 -13.79 0.97
CA LEU A 209 -17.47 -12.41 0.69
C LEU A 209 -18.62 -11.93 1.58
N SER A 210 -19.58 -12.80 1.88
CA SER A 210 -20.61 -12.55 2.91
C SER A 210 -20.94 -13.82 3.68
N THR A 211 -21.04 -13.68 4.99
CA THR A 211 -21.49 -14.72 5.92
C THR A 211 -23.02 -14.83 6.00
N LYS A 212 -23.75 -13.85 5.45
CA LYS A 212 -25.23 -13.83 5.39
C LYS A 212 -25.68 -13.53 3.95
N PRO A 213 -25.66 -14.55 3.05
CA PRO A 213 -26.08 -14.37 1.67
C PRO A 213 -27.46 -13.70 1.56
N GLY A 214 -27.59 -12.73 0.65
CA GLY A 214 -28.82 -11.96 0.43
C GLY A 214 -29.02 -10.76 1.35
N VAL A 215 -28.13 -10.53 2.31
CA VAL A 215 -28.11 -9.29 3.11
C VAL A 215 -27.10 -8.31 2.52
N ASP A 216 -27.58 -7.17 2.04
CA ASP A 216 -26.71 -6.08 1.60
C ASP A 216 -26.36 -5.15 2.78
N ASN A 217 -25.12 -5.24 3.24
CA ASN A 217 -24.56 -4.40 4.30
C ASN A 217 -23.66 -3.27 3.78
N VAL A 218 -23.48 -3.13 2.46
CA VAL A 218 -22.49 -2.22 1.84
C VAL A 218 -22.64 -0.79 2.37
N LYS A 219 -23.84 -0.22 2.28
CA LYS A 219 -24.11 1.15 2.74
C LYS A 219 -23.84 1.32 4.24
N THR A 220 -24.23 0.34 5.05
CA THR A 220 -24.07 0.36 6.51
C THR A 220 -22.60 0.24 6.90
N ASN A 221 -21.85 -0.68 6.27
CA ASN A 221 -20.43 -0.88 6.54
C ASN A 221 -19.62 0.36 6.16
N LYS A 222 -19.88 0.99 4.99
CA LYS A 222 -19.22 2.25 4.60
C LYS A 222 -19.50 3.39 5.57
N ALA A 223 -20.75 3.57 5.98
CA ALA A 223 -21.13 4.59 6.96
C ALA A 223 -20.49 4.32 8.34
N THR A 224 -20.35 3.05 8.73
CA THR A 224 -19.76 2.65 10.01
C THR A 224 -18.24 2.79 9.99
N MET A 225 -17.58 2.45 8.88
CA MET A 225 -16.16 2.72 8.63
C MET A 225 -15.85 4.22 8.76
N THR A 226 -16.68 5.07 8.15
CA THR A 226 -16.54 6.53 8.27
C THR A 226 -16.59 7.01 9.72
N LYS A 227 -17.50 6.45 10.54
CA LYS A 227 -17.59 6.76 11.97
C LYS A 227 -16.39 6.25 12.77
N ALA A 228 -15.89 5.06 12.44
CA ALA A 228 -14.68 4.52 13.06
C ALA A 228 -13.47 5.43 12.80
N ASP A 229 -13.30 5.90 11.56
CA ASP A 229 -12.22 6.80 11.20
C ASP A 229 -12.40 8.22 11.75
N ASP A 230 -13.64 8.69 11.93
CA ASP A 230 -13.94 9.90 12.69
C ASP A 230 -13.47 9.77 14.15
N ALA A 231 -13.73 8.63 14.77
CA ALA A 231 -13.29 8.34 16.13
C ALA A 231 -11.76 8.23 16.23
N PHE A 232 -11.11 7.63 15.21
CA PHE A 232 -9.66 7.62 15.08
C PHE A 232 -9.12 9.05 15.08
N ASN A 233 -9.65 9.92 14.21
CA ASN A 233 -9.27 11.32 14.10
C ASN A 233 -9.51 12.12 15.40
N ALA A 234 -10.60 11.83 16.10
CA ALA A 234 -10.90 12.41 17.41
C ALA A 234 -10.02 11.87 18.56
N GLY A 235 -9.16 10.88 18.30
CA GLY A 235 -8.33 10.24 19.32
C GLY A 235 -9.12 9.35 20.30
N THR A 236 -10.32 8.92 19.91
CA THR A 236 -11.21 8.10 20.76
C THR A 236 -10.95 6.61 20.51
N PHE A 237 -9.90 6.08 21.11
CA PHE A 237 -9.47 4.69 20.91
C PHE A 237 -10.13 3.71 21.90
N THR A 238 -11.36 3.34 21.59
CA THR A 238 -12.11 2.27 22.26
C THR A 238 -12.67 1.30 21.22
N ALA A 239 -12.91 0.06 21.62
CA ALA A 239 -13.52 -0.95 20.74
C ALA A 239 -14.87 -0.47 20.19
N GLU A 240 -15.67 0.20 21.01
CA GLU A 240 -16.98 0.71 20.60
C GLU A 240 -16.88 1.83 19.56
N ALA A 241 -16.08 2.85 19.84
CA ALA A 241 -15.95 4.02 18.96
C ALA A 241 -15.31 3.68 17.61
N LEU A 242 -14.37 2.73 17.60
CA LEU A 242 -13.73 2.22 16.39
C LEU A 242 -14.49 1.06 15.74
N HIS A 243 -15.66 0.69 16.30
CA HIS A 243 -16.48 -0.43 15.83
C HIS A 243 -15.71 -1.76 15.72
N LEU A 244 -14.77 -2.04 16.61
CA LEU A 244 -14.00 -3.29 16.64
C LEU A 244 -14.75 -4.40 17.38
N SER A 245 -14.60 -5.63 16.91
CA SER A 245 -14.98 -6.84 17.64
C SER A 245 -14.04 -7.05 18.83
N GLU A 246 -14.52 -7.74 19.87
CA GLU A 246 -13.66 -8.21 20.97
C GLU A 246 -12.61 -9.21 20.47
N ASP A 247 -12.94 -9.98 19.42
CA ASP A 247 -12.07 -10.98 18.79
C ASP A 247 -11.31 -10.42 17.58
N VAL A 248 -11.19 -9.08 17.44
CA VAL A 248 -10.56 -8.47 16.26
C VAL A 248 -9.10 -8.93 16.09
N LYS A 249 -8.73 -9.21 14.84
CA LYS A 249 -7.33 -9.42 14.42
C LYS A 249 -6.89 -8.30 13.48
N VAL A 250 -5.79 -7.63 13.82
CA VAL A 250 -5.21 -6.55 13.01
C VAL A 250 -3.86 -6.96 12.45
N TYR A 251 -3.81 -7.15 11.14
CA TYR A 251 -2.66 -7.60 10.37
C TYR A 251 -1.87 -6.42 9.80
N GLY A 252 -0.58 -6.64 9.50
CA GLY A 252 0.26 -5.69 8.77
C GLY A 252 1.08 -4.70 9.59
N LEU A 253 0.85 -4.61 10.91
CA LEU A 253 1.67 -3.77 11.79
C LEU A 253 2.83 -4.54 12.45
N THR A 254 2.68 -5.85 12.59
CA THR A 254 3.63 -6.77 13.22
C THR A 254 3.59 -8.13 12.52
N ASP A 255 4.60 -8.98 12.74
CA ASP A 255 4.67 -10.33 12.18
C ASP A 255 3.52 -11.25 12.66
N GLN A 256 2.83 -10.87 13.73
CA GLN A 256 1.61 -11.54 14.22
C GLN A 256 0.47 -10.54 14.28
N PRO A 257 -0.79 -10.94 14.05
CA PRO A 257 -1.92 -10.03 14.18
C PRO A 257 -2.01 -9.51 15.61
N LEU A 258 -2.24 -8.20 15.75
CA LEU A 258 -2.58 -7.62 17.03
C LEU A 258 -4.01 -8.01 17.40
N ASP A 259 -4.20 -8.37 18.66
CA ASP A 259 -5.54 -8.45 19.25
C ASP A 259 -6.08 -7.03 19.55
N LEU A 260 -7.33 -6.95 20.03
CA LEU A 260 -7.96 -5.68 20.39
C LEU A 260 -7.10 -4.82 21.33
N LYS A 261 -6.53 -5.43 22.37
CA LYS A 261 -5.74 -4.72 23.39
C LYS A 261 -4.45 -4.16 22.78
N GLY A 262 -3.75 -4.99 22.02
CA GLY A 262 -2.52 -4.62 21.31
C GLY A 262 -2.78 -3.49 20.34
N PHE A 263 -3.83 -3.58 19.52
CA PHE A 263 -4.17 -2.55 18.55
C PHE A 263 -4.52 -1.21 19.22
N LEU A 264 -5.37 -1.22 20.25
CA LEU A 264 -5.69 0.01 21.00
C LEU A 264 -4.47 0.61 21.71
N ALA A 265 -3.52 -0.21 22.17
CA ALA A 265 -2.26 0.27 22.73
C ALA A 265 -1.39 0.93 21.66
N THR A 266 -1.28 0.31 20.47
CA THR A 266 -0.56 0.87 19.32
C THR A 266 -1.13 2.22 18.90
N LEU A 267 -2.46 2.35 18.78
CA LEU A 267 -3.11 3.62 18.44
C LEU A 267 -2.82 4.72 19.47
N LYS A 268 -2.87 4.40 20.76
CA LYS A 268 -2.52 5.33 21.84
C LYS A 268 -1.04 5.74 21.78
N SER A 269 -0.16 4.81 21.42
CA SER A 269 1.27 5.10 21.23
C SER A 269 1.48 6.05 20.05
N LEU A 270 0.91 5.72 18.88
CA LEU A 270 0.98 6.54 17.68
C LEU A 270 0.45 7.97 17.93
N ARG A 271 -0.65 8.14 18.67
CA ARG A 271 -1.18 9.48 19.02
C ARG A 271 -0.25 10.27 19.96
N LYS A 272 0.59 9.60 20.77
CA LYS A 272 1.63 10.30 21.55
C LYS A 272 2.78 10.74 20.66
N SER A 273 3.20 9.89 19.72
CA SER A 273 4.26 10.21 18.75
C SER A 273 3.81 11.31 17.78
N PHE A 274 2.54 11.30 17.40
CA PHE A 274 1.89 12.20 16.45
C PHE A 274 0.60 12.79 17.06
N PRO A 275 0.68 13.86 17.87
CA PRO A 275 -0.48 14.46 18.50
C PRO A 275 -1.57 14.89 17.50
N ASP A 276 -1.16 15.27 16.29
CA ASP A 276 -1.99 15.69 15.15
C ASP A 276 -2.22 14.56 14.11
N LEU A 277 -2.07 13.28 14.49
CA LEU A 277 -2.32 12.15 13.60
C LEU A 277 -3.72 12.25 12.97
N HIS A 278 -3.79 12.28 11.65
CA HIS A 278 -5.02 12.55 10.93
C HIS A 278 -5.13 11.70 9.68
N LEU A 279 -6.28 11.05 9.51
CA LEU A 279 -6.70 10.31 8.34
C LEU A 279 -7.73 11.14 7.55
N GLU A 280 -7.45 11.44 6.29
CA GLU A 280 -8.38 12.15 5.41
C GLU A 280 -9.53 11.22 4.98
N ASN A 281 -10.61 11.21 5.75
CA ASN A 281 -11.80 10.37 5.53
C ASN A 281 -13.04 11.16 5.06
N LYS A 282 -12.92 12.50 4.93
CA LYS A 282 -14.02 13.42 4.57
C LYS A 282 -13.58 14.46 3.52
N PRO A 283 -13.54 14.07 2.23
CA PRO A 283 -13.82 12.73 1.73
C PRO A 283 -12.63 11.77 1.84
N TYR A 284 -12.89 10.46 1.82
CA TYR A 284 -11.86 9.50 1.44
C TYR A 284 -11.40 9.75 0.01
N ARG A 285 -10.17 9.31 -0.29
CA ARG A 285 -9.77 9.14 -1.69
C ARG A 285 -10.70 8.17 -2.39
N GLN A 286 -10.93 7.04 -1.72
CA GLN A 286 -11.89 6.04 -2.17
C GLN A 286 -12.33 5.15 -1.00
N ILE A 287 -13.59 4.71 -1.04
CA ILE A 287 -14.13 3.68 -0.14
C ILE A 287 -14.98 2.70 -0.94
N ILE A 288 -14.58 1.42 -0.91
CA ILE A 288 -15.15 0.32 -1.68
C ILE A 288 -15.69 -0.71 -0.70
N ALA A 289 -16.85 -1.31 -0.97
CA ALA A 289 -17.39 -2.37 -0.13
C ALA A 289 -18.20 -3.39 -0.92
N GLN A 290 -18.07 -4.66 -0.53
CA GLN A 290 -18.81 -5.77 -1.12
C GLN A 290 -19.05 -6.84 -0.05
N GLY A 291 -20.32 -7.24 0.13
CA GLY A 291 -20.70 -8.17 1.19
C GLY A 291 -20.29 -7.66 2.58
N ASP A 292 -19.45 -8.44 3.25
CA ASP A 292 -18.95 -8.17 4.60
C ASP A 292 -17.60 -7.42 4.57
N TRP A 293 -17.13 -6.91 3.42
CA TRP A 293 -15.81 -6.32 3.27
C TRP A 293 -15.85 -4.83 2.93
N THR A 294 -14.86 -4.08 3.41
CA THR A 294 -14.60 -2.68 3.02
C THR A 294 -13.12 -2.47 2.74
N ALA A 295 -12.76 -1.68 1.74
CA ALA A 295 -11.43 -1.12 1.55
C ALA A 295 -11.50 0.41 1.54
N THR A 296 -10.49 1.06 2.11
CA THR A 296 -10.34 2.51 2.08
C THR A 296 -8.98 2.89 1.49
N VAL A 297 -8.98 3.97 0.72
CA VAL A 297 -7.80 4.71 0.30
C VAL A 297 -7.93 6.10 0.92
N ALA A 298 -6.95 6.50 1.73
CA ALA A 298 -6.93 7.79 2.42
C ALA A 298 -5.51 8.34 2.51
N MET A 299 -5.39 9.63 2.82
CA MET A 299 -4.12 10.21 3.24
C MET A 299 -4.00 10.13 4.76
N LEU A 300 -2.91 9.55 5.26
CA LEU A 300 -2.55 9.58 6.68
C LEU A 300 -1.40 10.58 6.87
N SER A 301 -1.54 11.45 7.86
CA SER A 301 -0.54 12.46 8.16
C SER A 301 -0.32 12.61 9.66
N GLY A 302 0.85 13.12 10.04
CA GLY A 302 1.18 13.43 11.43
C GLY A 302 2.54 14.09 11.58
N THR A 303 2.67 14.94 12.60
CA THR A 303 3.92 15.61 12.97
C THR A 303 4.59 14.87 14.13
N PHE A 304 5.84 14.46 13.93
CA PHE A 304 6.58 13.65 14.89
C PHE A 304 7.06 14.48 16.09
N LYS A 305 6.29 14.44 17.19
CA LYS A 305 6.47 15.26 18.40
C LYS A 305 6.70 14.46 19.68
N GLY A 306 6.47 13.15 19.67
CA GLY A 306 6.82 12.25 20.78
C GLY A 306 7.64 11.07 20.30
N PRO A 307 8.24 10.26 21.20
CA PRO A 307 8.99 9.07 20.81
C PRO A 307 8.15 8.09 19.99
N LEU A 308 8.74 7.45 18.98
CA LEU A 308 8.08 6.45 18.13
C LEU A 308 8.77 5.09 18.29
N GLU A 309 8.01 4.10 18.74
CA GLU A 309 8.45 2.70 18.71
C GLU A 309 8.56 2.23 17.25
N LEU A 310 9.70 1.66 16.90
CA LEU A 310 9.94 1.06 15.60
C LEU A 310 9.82 -0.48 15.69
N PRO A 311 9.42 -1.14 14.60
CA PRO A 311 9.61 -2.59 14.49
C PRO A 311 11.08 -2.97 14.75
N PRO A 312 11.36 -4.14 15.35
CA PRO A 312 12.73 -4.54 15.71
C PRO A 312 13.70 -4.64 14.52
N TYR A 313 13.18 -4.81 13.30
CA TYR A 313 13.97 -4.84 12.06
C TYR A 313 14.31 -3.42 11.53
N LEU A 314 13.85 -2.35 12.18
CA LEU A 314 14.14 -0.95 11.83
C LEU A 314 14.93 -0.21 12.93
N GLY A 315 14.82 -0.67 14.17
CA GLY A 315 15.58 -0.10 15.29
C GLY A 315 15.28 -0.81 16.59
N SER A 316 16.26 -0.82 17.49
CA SER A 316 16.17 -1.43 18.81
C SER A 316 15.64 -0.49 19.91
N SER A 317 15.62 0.81 19.62
CA SER A 317 15.22 1.87 20.55
C SER A 317 14.17 2.80 19.94
N PRO A 318 13.33 3.47 20.76
CA PRO A 318 12.36 4.42 20.26
C PRO A 318 13.04 5.59 19.54
N ALA A 319 12.61 5.88 18.32
CA ALA A 319 13.07 7.03 17.56
C ALA A 319 12.67 8.33 18.28
N GLN A 320 13.57 9.31 18.30
CA GLN A 320 13.34 10.60 18.95
C GLN A 320 12.64 11.59 18.00
N PRO A 321 11.73 12.43 18.53
CA PRO A 321 10.93 13.33 17.70
C PRO A 321 11.80 14.35 16.96
N THR A 322 11.56 14.51 15.66
CA THR A 322 12.30 15.43 14.79
C THR A 322 11.51 16.70 14.45
N GLY A 323 10.22 16.75 14.82
CA GLY A 323 9.30 17.82 14.41
C GLY A 323 8.90 17.77 12.93
N ARG A 324 9.38 16.80 12.16
CA ARG A 324 9.00 16.60 10.75
C ARG A 324 7.61 16.00 10.63
N LYS A 325 6.98 16.19 9.48
CA LYS A 325 5.65 15.67 9.13
C LYS A 325 5.78 14.58 8.07
N PHE A 326 4.96 13.55 8.16
CA PHE A 326 4.65 12.67 7.04
C PHE A 326 3.22 12.94 6.53
N ASP A 327 2.97 12.63 5.26
CA ASP A 327 1.67 12.77 4.59
C ASP A 327 1.63 11.80 3.40
N LEU A 328 1.05 10.61 3.60
CA LEU A 328 1.22 9.47 2.70
C LEU A 328 -0.09 8.70 2.53
N LEU A 329 -0.20 7.96 1.43
CA LEU A 329 -1.33 7.05 1.21
C LEU A 329 -1.36 5.98 2.31
N HIS A 330 -2.58 5.69 2.75
CA HIS A 330 -2.91 4.71 3.76
C HIS A 330 -4.08 3.89 3.27
N TYR A 331 -3.94 2.58 3.41
CA TYR A 331 -4.94 1.63 2.98
C TYR A 331 -5.36 0.73 4.13
N THR A 332 -6.66 0.54 4.27
CA THR A 332 -7.23 -0.39 5.24
C THR A 332 -8.25 -1.27 4.54
N ILE A 333 -8.12 -2.59 4.71
CA ILE A 333 -9.12 -3.58 4.31
C ILE A 333 -9.71 -4.20 5.58
N CYS A 334 -11.03 -4.17 5.73
CA CYS A 334 -11.72 -4.72 6.87
C CYS A 334 -12.74 -5.77 6.45
N ARG A 335 -12.83 -6.84 7.25
CA ARG A 335 -13.96 -7.75 7.27
C ARG A 335 -14.84 -7.47 8.48
N TRP A 336 -16.14 -7.40 8.23
CA TRP A 336 -17.17 -7.07 9.19
C TRP A 336 -17.92 -8.32 9.62
N GLN A 337 -18.36 -8.34 10.88
CA GLN A 337 -19.32 -9.31 11.38
C GLN A 337 -20.21 -8.63 12.41
N ASN A 338 -21.52 -8.76 12.25
CA ASN A 338 -22.51 -8.19 13.17
C ASN A 338 -22.29 -6.68 13.46
N GLY A 339 -21.93 -5.92 12.42
CA GLY A 339 -21.70 -4.46 12.52
C GLY A 339 -20.39 -4.06 13.22
N LYS A 340 -19.48 -5.00 13.44
CA LYS A 340 -18.15 -4.77 14.01
C LYS A 340 -17.05 -5.29 13.07
N ILE A 341 -15.89 -4.65 13.07
CA ILE A 341 -14.69 -5.09 12.36
C ILE A 341 -14.12 -6.29 13.12
N LEU A 342 -14.12 -7.46 12.46
CA LEU A 342 -13.55 -8.69 13.00
C LEU A 342 -12.12 -8.91 12.51
N GLU A 343 -11.79 -8.46 11.31
CA GLU A 343 -10.43 -8.50 10.77
C GLU A 343 -10.10 -7.20 10.07
N MET A 344 -8.86 -6.74 10.21
CA MET A 344 -8.36 -5.52 9.61
C MET A 344 -6.95 -5.75 9.10
N ARG A 345 -6.68 -5.45 7.84
CA ARG A 345 -5.32 -5.39 7.27
C ARG A 345 -4.97 -3.93 7.03
N ILE A 346 -3.89 -3.49 7.66
CA ILE A 346 -3.31 -2.18 7.45
C ILE A 346 -2.12 -2.32 6.52
N ASN A 347 -2.13 -1.54 5.44
CA ASN A 347 -1.07 -1.51 4.45
C ASN A 347 -0.42 -0.13 4.53
N ALA A 348 0.59 -0.04 5.40
CA ALA A 348 1.33 1.19 5.68
C ALA A 348 2.64 1.18 4.89
N ASP A 349 3.00 2.33 4.33
CA ASP A 349 4.30 2.54 3.73
C ASP A 349 5.31 3.01 4.79
N ILE A 350 5.78 2.05 5.58
CA ILE A 350 6.64 2.33 6.73
C ILE A 350 7.98 2.97 6.33
N PHE A 351 8.54 2.61 5.17
CA PHE A 351 9.82 3.18 4.72
C PHE A 351 9.67 4.66 4.37
N SER A 352 8.60 5.03 3.66
CA SER A 352 8.33 6.43 3.36
C SER A 352 7.98 7.24 4.61
N ILE A 353 7.27 6.65 5.57
CA ILE A 353 6.99 7.30 6.86
C ILE A 353 8.32 7.58 7.58
N VAL A 354 9.15 6.57 7.82
CA VAL A 354 10.44 6.71 8.49
C VAL A 354 11.35 7.73 7.77
N GLY A 355 11.44 7.63 6.45
CA GLY A 355 12.22 8.56 5.63
C GLY A 355 11.73 10.01 5.73
N SER A 356 10.42 10.24 5.64
CA SER A 356 9.81 11.57 5.80
C SER A 356 10.08 12.17 7.17
N LEU A 357 10.12 11.32 8.19
CA LEU A 357 10.40 11.72 9.58
C LEU A 357 11.89 11.95 9.85
N GLY A 358 12.78 11.61 8.92
CA GLY A 358 14.22 11.74 9.09
C GLY A 358 14.77 10.81 10.18
N ILE A 359 14.12 9.67 10.39
CA ILE A 359 14.56 8.65 11.34
C ILE A 359 15.73 7.90 10.72
N GLN A 360 16.83 7.81 11.45
CA GLN A 360 17.96 6.96 11.08
C GLN A 360 17.66 5.53 11.52
N LEU A 361 17.84 4.58 10.61
CA LEU A 361 17.65 3.16 10.86
C LEU A 361 18.96 2.55 11.37
N GLU A 362 18.84 1.50 12.19
CA GLU A 362 19.98 0.78 12.79
C GLU A 362 20.44 -0.42 11.98
#